data_AF-A0A947J960-F1
#
_entry.id   AF-A0A947J960-F1
#
_cell.length_a   1.000
_cell.length_b   1.000
_cell.length_c   1.000
_cell.angle_alpha   90.00
_cell.angle_beta   90.00
_cell.angle_gamma   90.00
#
_symmetry.space_group_name_H-M   'P 1'
#
loop_
_entity.id
_entity.type
_entity.pdbx_description
1 polymer ?
#
loop_
_entity_poly.entity_id
_entity_poly.type
_entity_poly.pdbx_seq_one_letter_code
_entity_poly.pdbx_strand_id
1 'polypeptide(L)'
;AFLEQQVMTRSQFEAQLEAQGYVVQDFMANARDTIANQLKITTVQRAVSEPIDVPEEDLLAYFEEHRSEYETEEQVRASHILVATEEEAADIHLQLSEGADFAELARTLSTDLGSGQNGGELGWFGRGQMVPEFEEAVFALDVGQFSEIVETQFGFHIILLTGHRDATSPEYADVTDQVLADVEAGIIEERFTAWYEEAFASAEIAVHDPLLSATRLQMEDVDAGLEAFEQIKAEGTVQEPYLSYIIGSIYEMKMTDAQSQKTAIEAEAADDPTATAQLAELDVVVAEMLEKTLDAYRDALADSGGTNAEIEAKIQTLAPAKTPGEAP
;
A
#
# COMPACT_ATOMS: atom_id res chain seq x y z
N ALA A 1 5.24 -31.37 5.12
CA ALA A 1 5.58 -29.94 5.31
C ALA A 1 4.33 -29.07 5.49
N PHE A 2 3.62 -28.62 4.44
CA PHE A 2 2.48 -27.70 4.59
C PHE A 2 1.34 -28.21 5.48
N LEU A 3 0.82 -29.42 5.21
CA LEU A 3 -0.26 -30.01 5.99
C LEU A 3 0.13 -30.30 7.45
N GLU A 4 1.42 -30.56 7.70
CA GLU A 4 1.95 -30.79 9.04
C GLU A 4 2.06 -29.48 9.83
N GLN A 5 2.46 -28.39 9.19
CA GLN A 5 2.44 -27.05 9.79
C GLN A 5 1.03 -26.60 10.14
N GLN A 6 0.04 -26.98 9.32
CA GLN A 6 -1.38 -26.70 9.56
C GLN A 6 -2.04 -27.70 10.52
N VAL A 7 -1.29 -28.67 11.07
CA VAL A 7 -1.78 -29.72 11.99
C VAL A 7 -3.04 -30.40 11.43
N MET A 8 -3.02 -30.71 10.14
CA MET A 8 -4.19 -31.16 9.40
C MET A 8 -3.87 -32.36 8.52
N THR A 9 -4.79 -33.32 8.46
CA THR A 9 -4.70 -34.44 7.53
C THR A 9 -5.15 -34.02 6.13
N ARG A 10 -4.69 -34.74 5.11
CA ARG A 10 -5.15 -34.52 3.73
C ARG A 10 -6.68 -34.54 3.60
N SER A 11 -7.35 -35.47 4.28
CA SER A 11 -8.81 -35.57 4.23
C SER A 11 -9.51 -34.38 4.89
N GLN A 12 -8.97 -33.85 6.00
CA GLN A 12 -9.50 -32.63 6.62
C GLN A 12 -9.29 -31.41 5.73
N PHE A 13 -8.15 -31.32 5.05
CA PHE A 13 -7.87 -30.24 4.10
C PHE A 13 -8.82 -30.27 2.90
N GLU A 14 -9.01 -31.45 2.30
CA GLU A 14 -9.94 -31.65 1.18
C GLU A 14 -11.38 -31.29 1.59
N ALA A 15 -11.84 -31.75 2.76
CA ALA A 15 -13.16 -31.40 3.29
C ALA A 15 -13.32 -29.90 3.56
N GLN A 16 -12.27 -29.22 4.03
CA GLN A 16 -12.28 -27.78 4.25
C GLN A 16 -12.37 -26.99 2.94
N LEU A 17 -11.62 -27.39 1.92
CA LEU A 17 -11.68 -26.80 0.58
C LEU A 17 -13.07 -26.96 -0.03
N GLU A 18 -13.65 -28.16 0.05
CA GLU A 18 -15.01 -28.42 -0.43
C GLU A 18 -16.07 -27.60 0.32
N ALA A 19 -15.94 -27.46 1.65
CA ALA A 19 -16.82 -26.63 2.46
C ALA A 19 -16.75 -25.14 2.08
N GLN A 20 -15.62 -24.67 1.52
CA GLN A 20 -15.43 -23.33 0.98
C GLN A 20 -15.85 -23.19 -0.49
N GLY A 21 -16.35 -24.27 -1.10
CA GLY A 21 -16.81 -24.28 -2.50
C GLY A 21 -15.71 -24.53 -3.52
N TYR A 22 -14.50 -24.89 -3.11
CA TYR A 22 -13.43 -25.26 -4.04
C TYR A 22 -13.56 -26.71 -4.51
N VAL A 23 -13.25 -26.93 -5.78
CA VAL A 23 -13.00 -28.27 -6.32
C VAL A 23 -11.55 -28.63 -6.04
N VAL A 24 -11.32 -29.63 -5.19
CA VAL A 24 -9.97 -30.05 -4.74
C VAL A 24 -9.02 -30.29 -5.92
N GLN A 25 -9.50 -30.93 -6.98
CA GLN A 25 -8.68 -31.22 -8.16
C GLN A 25 -8.17 -29.93 -8.82
N ASP A 26 -9.05 -28.94 -9.00
CA ASP A 26 -8.71 -27.67 -9.63
C ASP A 26 -7.77 -26.86 -8.74
N PHE A 27 -8.03 -26.83 -7.43
CA PHE A 27 -7.14 -26.21 -6.46
C PHE A 27 -5.73 -26.79 -6.54
N MET A 28 -5.61 -28.12 -6.57
CA MET A 28 -4.31 -28.80 -6.64
C MET A 28 -3.63 -28.63 -8.01
N ALA A 29 -4.39 -28.53 -9.10
CA ALA A 29 -3.86 -28.23 -10.42
C ALA A 29 -3.29 -26.80 -10.45
N ASN A 30 -4.08 -25.81 -10.03
CA ASN A 30 -3.65 -24.42 -9.94
C ASN A 30 -2.43 -24.26 -9.04
N ALA A 31 -2.40 -24.91 -7.87
CA ALA A 31 -1.24 -24.85 -6.98
C ALA A 31 0.03 -25.42 -7.64
N ARG A 32 -0.09 -26.51 -8.41
CA ARG A 32 1.04 -27.07 -9.17
C ARG A 32 1.51 -26.10 -10.25
N ASP A 33 0.60 -25.49 -10.99
CA ASP A 33 0.93 -24.55 -12.06
C ASP A 33 1.61 -23.29 -11.49
N THR A 34 1.10 -22.77 -10.38
CA THR A 34 1.73 -21.66 -9.64
C THR A 34 3.15 -21.99 -9.22
N ILE A 35 3.36 -23.14 -8.56
CA ILE A 35 4.70 -23.57 -8.12
C ILE A 35 5.61 -23.81 -9.34
N ALA A 36 5.10 -24.45 -10.38
CA ALA A 36 5.88 -24.70 -11.60
C ALA A 36 6.31 -23.39 -12.27
N ASN A 37 5.42 -22.39 -12.33
CA ASN A 37 5.74 -21.09 -12.90
C ASN A 37 6.72 -20.31 -12.02
N GLN A 38 6.56 -20.34 -10.69
CA GLN A 38 7.51 -19.76 -9.75
C GLN A 38 8.91 -20.38 -9.93
N LEU A 39 9.01 -21.71 -9.99
CA LEU A 39 10.29 -22.40 -10.20
C LEU A 39 10.92 -22.06 -11.54
N LYS A 40 10.13 -21.89 -12.61
CA LYS A 40 10.65 -21.43 -13.91
C LYS A 40 11.23 -20.03 -13.81
N ILE A 41 10.50 -19.09 -13.20
CA ILE A 41 10.95 -17.71 -13.02
C ILE A 41 12.25 -17.68 -12.19
N THR A 42 12.29 -18.36 -11.05
CA THR A 42 13.50 -18.47 -10.22
C THR A 42 14.67 -19.10 -10.99
N THR A 43 14.40 -20.09 -11.85
CA THR A 43 15.44 -20.72 -12.66
C THR A 43 16.00 -19.75 -13.70
N VAL A 44 15.14 -18.98 -14.37
CA VAL A 44 15.56 -17.96 -15.35
C VAL A 44 16.31 -16.85 -14.66
N GLN A 45 15.78 -16.29 -13.57
CA GLN A 45 16.41 -15.25 -12.77
C GLN A 45 17.82 -15.66 -12.36
N ARG A 46 17.97 -16.87 -11.79
CA ARG A 46 19.28 -17.42 -11.47
C ARG A 46 20.19 -17.53 -12.70
N ALA A 47 19.68 -18.05 -13.81
CA ALA A 47 20.46 -18.26 -15.03
C ALA A 47 20.97 -16.96 -15.68
N VAL A 48 20.23 -15.85 -15.52
CA VAL A 48 20.62 -14.54 -16.09
C VAL A 48 21.41 -13.67 -15.11
N SER A 49 21.27 -13.94 -13.81
CA SER A 49 21.97 -13.15 -12.78
C SER A 49 23.28 -13.81 -12.31
N GLU A 50 23.49 -15.13 -12.47
CA GLU A 50 24.73 -15.82 -12.07
C GLU A 50 25.82 -15.83 -13.15
N PRO A 51 27.12 -15.96 -12.77
CA PRO A 51 27.64 -15.96 -11.41
C PRO A 51 27.68 -14.55 -10.81
N ILE A 52 27.51 -14.48 -9.49
CA ILE A 52 27.71 -13.26 -8.71
C ILE A 52 28.97 -13.49 -7.88
N ASP A 53 29.94 -12.62 -8.07
CA ASP A 53 31.20 -12.60 -7.33
C ASP A 53 31.39 -11.15 -6.92
N VAL A 54 31.30 -10.90 -5.61
CA VAL A 54 31.37 -9.55 -5.05
C VAL A 54 32.67 -9.44 -4.27
N PRO A 55 33.62 -8.57 -4.71
CA PRO A 55 34.81 -8.26 -3.95
C PRO A 55 34.49 -7.80 -2.52
N GLU A 56 35.30 -8.21 -1.54
CA GLU A 56 35.14 -7.79 -0.15
C GLU A 56 35.20 -6.25 0.00
N GLU A 57 35.96 -5.56 -0.87
CA GLU A 57 36.02 -4.10 -0.91
C GLU A 57 34.66 -3.45 -1.25
N ASP A 58 33.88 -4.07 -2.14
CA ASP A 58 32.57 -3.58 -2.55
C ASP A 58 31.52 -3.85 -1.45
N LEU A 59 31.62 -5.00 -0.76
CA LEU A 59 30.76 -5.31 0.40
C LEU A 59 31.00 -4.32 1.54
N LEU A 60 32.26 -3.98 1.83
CA LEU A 60 32.58 -2.99 2.86
C LEU A 60 32.08 -1.60 2.46
N ALA A 61 32.29 -1.18 1.21
CA ALA A 61 31.80 0.10 0.72
C ALA A 61 30.27 0.19 0.82
N TYR A 62 29.56 -0.87 0.44
CA TYR A 62 28.11 -0.97 0.57
C TYR A 62 27.67 -0.84 2.02
N PHE A 63 28.28 -1.60 2.94
CA PHE A 63 27.96 -1.52 4.37
C PHE A 63 28.16 -0.10 4.93
N GLU A 64 29.24 0.60 4.58
CA GLU A 64 29.48 1.96 5.07
C GLU A 64 28.46 2.97 4.53
N GLU A 65 28.01 2.80 3.29
CA GLU A 65 26.95 3.63 2.70
C GLU A 65 25.57 3.35 3.30
N HIS A 66 25.30 2.10 3.66
CA HIS A 66 23.99 1.61 4.15
C HIS A 66 24.01 1.32 5.65
N ARG A 67 24.98 1.87 6.41
CA ARG A 67 25.21 1.48 7.82
C ARG A 67 23.95 1.56 8.66
N SER A 68 23.15 2.62 8.48
CA SER A 68 21.89 2.85 9.20
C SER A 68 20.85 1.75 9.00
N GLU A 69 20.89 1.01 7.89
CA GLU A 69 19.95 -0.08 7.61
C GLU A 69 20.23 -1.32 8.46
N TYR A 70 21.46 -1.44 8.96
CA TYR A 70 21.89 -2.51 9.87
C TYR A 70 21.77 -2.12 11.34
N GLU A 71 21.49 -0.85 11.63
CA GLU A 71 21.30 -0.39 13.00
C GLU A 71 19.94 -0.83 13.53
N THR A 72 19.91 -1.21 14.81
CA THR A 72 18.66 -1.42 15.51
C THR A 72 18.51 -0.36 16.59
N GLU A 73 17.32 0.21 16.70
CA GLU A 73 17.01 1.17 17.75
C GLU A 73 16.83 0.47 19.10
N GLU A 74 17.01 1.24 20.17
CA GLU A 74 16.70 0.81 21.52
C GLU A 74 15.21 0.50 21.64
N GLN A 75 14.87 -0.65 22.21
CA GLN A 75 13.48 -1.05 22.44
C GLN A 75 13.29 -1.52 23.87
N VAL A 76 12.14 -1.17 24.45
CA VAL A 76 11.69 -1.66 25.75
C VAL A 76 10.42 -2.48 25.58
N ARG A 77 10.22 -3.46 26.46
CA ARG A 77 8.95 -4.17 26.61
C ARG A 77 8.35 -3.84 27.95
N ALA A 78 7.13 -3.33 27.99
CA ALA A 78 6.50 -2.93 29.25
C ALA A 78 5.07 -3.44 29.40
N SER A 79 4.60 -3.41 30.65
CA SER A 79 3.19 -3.49 31.01
C SER A 79 2.78 -2.22 31.74
N HIS A 80 1.51 -1.81 31.66
CA HIS A 80 1.01 -0.66 32.42
C HIS A 80 -0.33 -0.88 33.10
N ILE A 81 -0.61 -0.03 34.08
CA ILE A 81 -1.92 0.12 34.71
C ILE A 81 -2.33 1.59 34.57
N LEU A 82 -3.47 1.86 33.94
CA LEU A 82 -4.01 3.20 33.75
C LEU A 82 -5.25 3.41 34.62
N VAL A 83 -5.29 4.49 35.40
CA VAL A 83 -6.46 4.87 36.21
C VAL A 83 -6.79 6.35 36.06
N ALA A 84 -8.01 6.72 36.42
CA ALA A 84 -8.52 8.07 36.18
C ALA A 84 -8.00 9.08 37.22
N THR A 85 -7.64 8.62 38.42
CA THR A 85 -7.28 9.49 39.54
C THR A 85 -5.95 9.11 40.19
N GLU A 86 -5.26 10.12 40.72
CA GLU A 86 -4.01 9.93 41.47
C GLU A 86 -4.22 9.06 42.72
N GLU A 87 -5.40 9.14 43.35
CA GLU A 87 -5.74 8.33 44.53
C GLU A 87 -5.81 6.84 44.19
N GLU A 88 -6.44 6.48 43.08
CA GLU A 88 -6.45 5.10 42.58
C GLU A 88 -5.04 4.61 42.25
N ALA A 89 -4.22 5.45 41.62
CA ALA A 89 -2.84 5.09 41.28
C ALA A 89 -2.00 4.91 42.56
N ALA A 90 -2.18 5.76 43.56
CA ALA A 90 -1.48 5.66 44.84
C ALA A 90 -1.83 4.37 45.60
N ASP A 91 -3.09 3.94 45.58
CA ASP A 91 -3.51 2.67 46.18
C ASP A 91 -2.87 1.48 45.47
N ILE A 92 -2.87 1.47 44.13
CA ILE A 92 -2.25 0.41 43.33
C ILE A 92 -0.73 0.37 43.57
N HIS A 93 -0.08 1.53 43.61
CA HIS A 93 1.37 1.62 43.88
C HIS A 93 1.73 1.07 45.27
N LEU A 94 0.89 1.31 46.28
CA LEU A 94 1.06 0.73 47.61
C LEU A 94 0.92 -0.80 47.57
N GLN A 95 -0.12 -1.32 46.90
CA GLN A 95 -0.33 -2.77 46.76
C GLN A 95 0.85 -3.46 46.05
N LEU A 96 1.37 -2.84 44.98
CA LEU A 96 2.56 -3.32 44.27
C LEU A 96 3.80 -3.33 45.17
N SER A 97 3.98 -2.29 45.98
CA SER A 97 5.08 -2.19 46.95
C SER A 97 4.99 -3.25 48.06
N GLU A 98 3.79 -3.72 48.38
CA GLU A 98 3.53 -4.82 49.31
C GLU A 98 3.65 -6.22 48.66
N GLY A 99 3.93 -6.29 47.36
CA GLY A 99 4.20 -7.52 46.62
C GLY A 99 2.98 -8.11 45.89
N ALA A 100 1.95 -7.31 45.59
CA ALA A 100 0.86 -7.74 44.73
C ALA A 100 1.33 -8.03 43.29
N ASP A 101 0.60 -8.91 42.58
CA ASP A 101 0.90 -9.25 41.19
C ASP A 101 0.45 -8.14 40.24
N PHE A 102 1.39 -7.59 39.46
CA PHE A 102 1.13 -6.47 38.56
C PHE A 102 0.08 -6.81 37.50
N ALA A 103 0.18 -7.99 36.88
CA ALA A 103 -0.73 -8.39 35.82
C ALA A 103 -2.16 -8.56 36.36
N GLU A 104 -2.32 -9.06 37.58
CA GLU A 104 -3.63 -9.17 38.21
C GLU A 104 -4.25 -7.81 38.54
N LEU A 105 -3.46 -6.88 39.09
CA LEU A 105 -3.92 -5.51 39.31
C LEU A 105 -4.28 -4.82 37.99
N ALA A 106 -3.49 -5.03 36.93
CA ALA A 106 -3.81 -4.50 35.59
C ALA A 106 -5.14 -5.04 35.06
N ARG A 107 -5.41 -6.35 35.19
CA ARG A 107 -6.69 -6.95 34.74
C ARG A 107 -7.89 -6.44 35.49
N THR A 108 -7.72 -6.14 36.78
CA THR A 108 -8.83 -5.83 37.68
C THR A 108 -9.09 -4.34 37.78
N LEU A 109 -8.06 -3.50 37.68
CA LEU A 109 -8.14 -2.07 38.01
C LEU A 109 -7.78 -1.15 36.83
N SER A 110 -7.07 -1.63 35.81
CA SER A 110 -6.73 -0.77 34.67
C SER A 110 -7.97 -0.39 33.87
N THR A 111 -8.08 0.90 33.57
CA THR A 111 -9.10 1.48 32.70
C THR A 111 -8.72 1.40 31.22
N ASP A 112 -7.48 1.02 30.89
CA ASP A 112 -7.08 0.74 29.52
C ASP A 112 -7.66 -0.58 29.02
N LEU A 113 -8.64 -0.48 28.12
CA LEU A 113 -9.32 -1.62 27.51
C LEU A 113 -8.42 -2.42 26.55
N GLY A 114 -7.36 -1.80 26.01
CA GLY A 114 -6.47 -2.42 25.03
C GLY A 114 -5.50 -3.43 25.66
N SER A 115 -4.87 -3.07 26.78
CA SER A 115 -3.88 -3.92 27.44
C SER A 115 -4.34 -4.49 28.79
N GLY A 116 -5.28 -3.84 29.49
CA GLY A 116 -5.65 -4.20 30.86
C GLY A 116 -6.06 -5.67 31.01
N GLN A 117 -6.94 -6.16 30.14
CA GLN A 117 -7.39 -7.57 30.15
C GLN A 117 -6.25 -8.58 29.93
N ASN A 118 -5.16 -8.16 29.30
CA ASN A 118 -3.96 -8.95 29.05
C ASN A 118 -2.85 -8.69 30.09
N GLY A 119 -3.19 -8.21 31.28
CA GLY A 119 -2.20 -7.91 32.32
C GLY A 119 -1.38 -6.65 32.05
N GLY A 120 -1.92 -5.73 31.26
CA GLY A 120 -1.29 -4.46 30.94
C GLY A 120 -0.22 -4.52 29.85
N GLU A 121 0.01 -5.67 29.21
CA GLU A 121 1.10 -5.85 28.24
C GLU A 121 0.99 -4.95 27.00
N LEU A 122 2.08 -4.23 26.69
CA LEU A 122 2.17 -3.32 25.53
C LEU A 122 3.04 -3.87 24.39
N GLY A 123 3.81 -4.93 24.64
CA GLY A 123 4.79 -5.45 23.67
C GLY A 123 6.08 -4.61 23.62
N TRP A 124 6.88 -4.81 22.57
CA TRP A 124 8.12 -4.06 22.35
C TRP A 124 7.83 -2.75 21.64
N PHE A 125 8.41 -1.65 22.13
CA PHE A 125 8.33 -0.35 21.50
C PHE A 125 9.65 0.42 21.66
N GLY A 126 9.93 1.25 20.66
CA GLY A 126 11.07 2.17 20.66
C GLY A 126 10.68 3.58 21.10
N ARG A 127 11.64 4.50 21.05
CA ARG A 127 11.41 5.93 21.34
C ARG A 127 10.48 6.56 20.31
N GLY A 128 9.72 7.57 20.74
CA GLY A 128 8.71 8.29 19.93
C GLY A 128 7.39 7.55 19.74
N GLN A 129 7.22 6.34 20.29
CA GLN A 129 5.99 5.54 20.14
C GLN A 129 4.99 5.74 21.28
N MET A 130 5.42 6.28 22.42
CA MET A 130 4.58 6.59 23.58
C MET A 130 4.57 8.09 23.86
N VAL A 131 3.66 8.55 24.72
CA VAL A 131 3.66 9.96 25.17
C VAL A 131 4.92 10.27 25.98
N PRO A 132 5.45 11.51 25.91
CA PRO A 132 6.77 11.83 26.47
C PRO A 132 6.95 11.44 27.95
N GLU A 133 5.93 11.66 28.78
CA GLU A 133 6.00 11.37 30.21
C GLU A 133 6.06 9.86 30.49
N PHE A 134 5.33 9.06 29.71
CA PHE A 134 5.37 7.60 29.79
C PHE A 134 6.72 7.07 29.33
N GLU A 135 7.22 7.59 28.22
CA GLU A 135 8.51 7.21 27.65
C GLU A 135 9.66 7.53 28.60
N GLU A 136 9.71 8.76 29.13
CA GLU A 136 10.75 9.17 30.08
C GLU A 136 10.78 8.25 31.31
N ALA A 137 9.61 7.88 31.82
CA ALA A 137 9.50 6.98 32.95
C ALA A 137 9.98 5.55 32.62
N VAL A 138 9.50 4.95 31.52
CA VAL A 138 9.78 3.53 31.23
C VAL A 138 11.24 3.28 30.84
N PHE A 139 11.88 4.20 30.12
CA PHE A 139 13.29 4.08 29.73
C PHE A 139 14.25 4.40 30.89
N ALA A 140 13.77 4.90 32.02
CA ALA A 140 14.56 5.11 33.24
C ALA A 140 14.52 3.91 34.21
N LEU A 141 13.71 2.88 33.93
CA LEU A 141 13.54 1.72 34.78
C LEU A 141 14.58 0.64 34.51
N ASP A 142 14.91 -0.13 35.55
CA ASP A 142 15.55 -1.43 35.38
C ASP A 142 14.51 -2.53 35.06
N VAL A 143 14.91 -3.56 34.32
CA VAL A 143 14.01 -4.67 33.98
C VAL A 143 13.50 -5.35 35.26
N GLY A 144 12.19 -5.44 35.40
CA GLY A 144 11.48 -5.94 36.58
C GLY A 144 11.04 -4.86 37.57
N GLN A 145 11.43 -3.60 37.35
CA GLN A 145 11.03 -2.46 38.18
C GLN A 145 9.73 -1.84 37.64
N PHE A 146 8.88 -1.37 38.55
CA PHE A 146 7.76 -0.50 38.21
C PHE A 146 8.04 0.97 38.54
N SER A 147 7.45 1.89 37.76
CA SER A 147 7.61 3.33 37.91
C SER A 147 6.88 3.87 39.15
N GLU A 148 7.27 5.08 39.55
CA GLU A 148 6.37 5.96 40.30
C GLU A 148 5.11 6.27 39.46
N ILE A 149 4.14 6.97 40.06
CA ILE A 149 2.92 7.38 39.35
C ILE A 149 3.27 8.41 38.27
N VAL A 150 2.92 8.09 37.02
CA VAL A 150 3.17 8.94 35.85
C VAL A 150 1.86 9.57 35.40
N GLU A 151 1.74 10.89 35.46
CA GLU A 151 0.59 11.62 34.94
C GLU A 151 0.76 11.89 33.44
N THR A 152 -0.30 11.64 32.67
CA THR A 152 -0.38 11.96 31.24
C THR A 152 -1.75 12.55 30.92
N GLN A 153 -1.96 12.99 29.68
CA GLN A 153 -3.30 13.39 29.21
C GLN A 153 -4.37 12.28 29.29
N PHE A 154 -3.99 11.01 29.46
CA PHE A 154 -4.92 9.88 29.54
C PHE A 154 -5.31 9.51 30.98
N GLY A 155 -4.67 10.11 31.98
CA GLY A 155 -4.80 9.75 33.39
C GLY A 155 -3.45 9.39 34.00
N PHE A 156 -3.49 8.57 35.05
CA PHE A 156 -2.33 8.19 35.86
C PHE A 156 -1.91 6.76 35.57
N HIS A 157 -0.62 6.57 35.32
CA HIS A 157 -0.02 5.31 34.91
C HIS A 157 0.94 4.79 35.98
N ILE A 158 1.00 3.48 36.12
CA ILE A 158 2.12 2.77 36.74
C ILE A 158 2.65 1.81 35.69
N ILE A 159 3.96 1.84 35.44
CA ILE A 159 4.57 1.16 34.30
C ILE A 159 5.57 0.15 34.83
N LEU A 160 5.48 -1.11 34.41
CA LEU A 160 6.44 -2.17 34.71
C LEU A 160 7.31 -2.44 33.49
N LEU A 161 8.62 -2.30 33.62
CA LEU A 161 9.55 -2.71 32.58
C LEU A 161 9.75 -4.23 32.63
N THR A 162 9.48 -4.92 31.53
CA THR A 162 9.56 -6.39 31.42
C THR A 162 10.68 -6.88 30.49
N GLY A 163 11.29 -5.99 29.71
CA GLY A 163 12.45 -6.31 28.87
C GLY A 163 13.10 -5.05 28.29
N HIS A 164 14.39 -5.14 27.99
CA HIS A 164 15.19 -4.09 27.37
C HIS A 164 16.05 -4.67 26.26
N ARG A 165 16.14 -3.99 25.12
CA ARG A 165 17.04 -4.27 24.00
C ARG A 165 17.79 -2.99 23.69
N ASP A 166 19.10 -3.04 23.83
CA ASP A 166 19.95 -1.90 23.52
C ASP A 166 19.96 -1.65 22.01
N ALA A 167 20.15 -0.38 21.64
CA ALA A 167 20.44 -0.04 20.25
C ALA A 167 21.75 -0.73 19.82
N THR A 168 21.77 -1.29 18.62
CA THR A 168 22.98 -1.89 18.05
C THR A 168 23.39 -1.15 16.80
N SER A 169 24.66 -0.75 16.72
CA SER A 169 25.31 -0.39 15.45
C SER A 169 26.34 -1.48 15.19
N PRO A 170 25.97 -2.56 14.46
CA PRO A 170 26.89 -3.67 14.21
C PRO A 170 28.10 -3.19 13.42
N GLU A 171 29.25 -3.85 13.59
CA GLU A 171 30.36 -3.67 12.66
C GLU A 171 30.18 -4.58 11.45
N TYR A 172 30.85 -4.28 10.33
CA TYR A 172 30.77 -5.09 9.10
C TYR A 172 30.98 -6.59 9.36
N ALA A 173 31.91 -6.95 10.25
CA ALA A 173 32.21 -8.33 10.61
C ALA A 173 31.04 -9.07 11.29
N ASP A 174 30.11 -8.36 11.90
CA ASP A 174 28.93 -8.92 12.57
C ASP A 174 27.79 -9.22 11.59
N VAL A 175 27.79 -8.57 10.42
CA VAL A 175 26.70 -8.61 9.43
C VAL A 175 27.16 -8.98 8.02
N THR A 176 28.37 -9.51 7.86
CA THR A 176 28.96 -9.81 6.53
C THR A 176 28.05 -10.68 5.65
N ASP A 177 27.43 -11.72 6.21
CA ASP A 177 26.52 -12.60 5.46
C ASP A 177 25.25 -11.86 5.02
N GLN A 178 24.74 -10.94 5.84
CA GLN A 178 23.56 -10.14 5.51
C GLN A 178 23.90 -9.11 4.42
N VAL A 179 25.03 -8.42 4.57
CA VAL A 179 25.54 -7.46 3.57
C VAL A 179 25.74 -8.15 2.22
N LEU A 180 26.35 -9.35 2.21
CA LEU A 180 26.48 -10.13 0.98
C LEU A 180 25.13 -10.44 0.36
N ALA A 181 24.15 -10.90 1.14
CA ALA A 181 22.82 -11.22 0.64
C ALA A 181 22.09 -10.00 0.06
N ASP A 182 22.23 -8.83 0.70
CA ASP A 182 21.61 -7.58 0.25
C ASP A 182 22.24 -7.11 -1.08
N VAL A 183 23.57 -7.14 -1.18
CA VAL A 183 24.28 -6.80 -2.42
C VAL A 183 23.97 -7.79 -3.54
N GLU A 184 23.94 -9.09 -3.25
CA GLU A 184 23.54 -10.12 -4.22
C GLU A 184 22.11 -9.88 -4.71
N ALA A 185 21.18 -9.56 -3.81
CA ALA A 185 19.79 -9.27 -4.17
C ALA A 185 19.69 -8.06 -5.12
N GLY A 186 20.41 -6.98 -4.84
CA GLY A 186 20.48 -5.80 -5.72
C GLY A 186 21.04 -6.13 -7.10
N ILE A 187 22.15 -6.88 -7.16
CA ILE A 187 22.75 -7.32 -8.42
C ILE A 187 21.79 -8.23 -9.21
N ILE A 188 21.09 -9.14 -8.51
CA ILE A 188 20.11 -10.03 -9.13
C ILE A 188 18.99 -9.22 -9.77
N GLU A 189 18.43 -8.25 -9.04
CA GLU A 189 17.35 -7.39 -9.50
C GLU A 189 17.77 -6.57 -10.73
N GLU A 190 18.94 -5.93 -10.68
CA GLU A 190 19.49 -5.13 -11.78
C GLU A 190 19.66 -5.99 -13.05
N ARG A 191 20.36 -7.13 -12.94
CA ARG A 191 20.64 -8.02 -14.08
C ARG A 191 19.37 -8.63 -14.65
N PHE A 192 18.44 -9.04 -13.79
CA PHE A 192 17.18 -9.62 -14.23
C PHE A 192 16.31 -8.58 -14.94
N THR A 193 16.25 -7.35 -14.43
CA THR A 193 15.52 -6.24 -15.05
C THR A 193 16.09 -5.93 -16.43
N ALA A 194 17.42 -5.76 -16.54
CA ALA A 194 18.07 -5.50 -17.83
C ALA A 194 17.81 -6.62 -18.85
N TRP A 195 17.93 -7.88 -18.42
CA TRP A 195 17.60 -9.03 -19.28
C TRP A 195 16.12 -9.04 -19.69
N TYR A 196 15.20 -8.77 -18.75
CA TYR A 196 13.77 -8.76 -19.01
C TYR A 196 13.40 -7.68 -20.03
N GLU A 197 13.94 -6.48 -19.88
CA GLU A 197 13.71 -5.37 -20.82
C GLU A 197 14.22 -5.72 -22.23
N GLU A 198 15.42 -6.29 -22.35
CA GLU A 198 15.95 -6.75 -23.64
C GLU A 198 15.10 -7.87 -24.26
N ALA A 199 14.73 -8.87 -23.45
CA ALA A 199 13.90 -9.98 -23.88
C ALA A 199 12.50 -9.50 -24.32
N PHE A 200 11.92 -8.56 -23.59
CA PHE A 200 10.62 -7.97 -23.91
C PHE A 200 10.69 -7.14 -25.19
N ALA A 201 11.69 -6.27 -25.32
CA ALA A 201 11.87 -5.41 -26.48
C ALA A 201 12.16 -6.18 -27.79
N SER A 202 12.79 -7.35 -27.68
CA SER A 202 13.10 -8.23 -28.83
C SER A 202 12.00 -9.25 -29.16
N ALA A 203 10.99 -9.39 -28.29
CA ALA A 203 9.91 -10.33 -28.50
C ALA A 203 8.89 -9.83 -29.54
N GLU A 204 8.43 -10.73 -30.41
CA GLU A 204 7.25 -10.49 -31.24
C GLU A 204 5.99 -10.79 -30.40
N ILE A 205 5.34 -9.73 -29.90
CA ILE A 205 4.14 -9.83 -29.06
C ILE A 205 2.91 -9.43 -29.89
N ALA A 206 2.04 -10.39 -30.17
CA ALA A 206 0.75 -10.16 -30.81
C ALA A 206 -0.38 -10.19 -29.77
N VAL A 207 -1.01 -9.04 -29.52
CA VAL A 207 -2.20 -8.93 -28.67
C VAL A 207 -3.44 -9.06 -29.56
N HIS A 208 -4.12 -10.20 -29.48
CA HIS A 208 -5.30 -10.48 -30.31
C HIS A 208 -6.62 -10.06 -29.67
N ASP A 209 -6.65 -9.89 -28.36
CA ASP A 209 -7.83 -9.37 -27.68
C ASP A 209 -7.97 -7.87 -27.99
N PRO A 210 -9.10 -7.42 -28.57
CA PRO A 210 -9.25 -6.03 -28.99
C PRO A 210 -9.15 -5.05 -27.82
N LEU A 211 -9.71 -5.38 -26.64
CA LEU A 211 -9.66 -4.49 -25.48
C LEU A 211 -8.24 -4.38 -24.96
N LEU A 212 -7.54 -5.50 -24.79
CA LEU A 212 -6.13 -5.47 -24.37
C LEU A 212 -5.26 -4.74 -25.38
N SER A 213 -5.55 -4.85 -26.68
CA SER A 213 -4.83 -4.12 -27.72
C SER A 213 -5.09 -2.61 -27.61
N ALA A 214 -6.34 -2.18 -27.42
CA ALA A 214 -6.69 -0.77 -27.22
C ALA A 214 -6.11 -0.21 -25.91
N THR A 215 -6.13 -0.98 -24.82
CA THR A 215 -5.47 -0.60 -23.56
C THR A 215 -3.96 -0.43 -23.73
N ARG A 216 -3.29 -1.36 -24.42
CA ARG A 216 -1.85 -1.22 -24.70
C ARG A 216 -1.56 0.03 -25.52
N LEU A 217 -2.35 0.30 -26.56
CA LEU A 217 -2.23 1.52 -27.34
C LEU A 217 -2.43 2.76 -26.47
N GLN A 218 -3.44 2.79 -25.61
CA GLN A 218 -3.71 3.91 -24.70
C GLN A 218 -2.52 4.21 -23.77
N MET A 219 -1.82 3.19 -23.28
CA MET A 219 -0.65 3.36 -22.43
C MET A 219 0.56 3.96 -23.19
N GLU A 220 0.64 3.72 -24.50
CA GLU A 220 1.69 4.25 -25.38
C GLU A 220 1.32 5.65 -25.91
N ASP A 221 0.07 5.83 -26.33
CA ASP A 221 -0.52 7.01 -26.93
C ASP A 221 -2.03 7.03 -26.62
N VAL A 222 -2.44 7.99 -25.77
CA VAL A 222 -3.81 8.11 -25.29
C VAL A 222 -4.81 8.31 -26.44
N ASP A 223 -4.43 9.02 -27.51
CA ASP A 223 -5.31 9.30 -28.64
C ASP A 223 -5.49 8.06 -29.51
N ALA A 224 -4.41 7.33 -29.79
CA ALA A 224 -4.48 6.07 -30.51
C ALA A 224 -5.30 5.01 -29.75
N GLY A 225 -5.17 4.96 -28.41
CA GLY A 225 -5.97 4.09 -27.57
C GLY A 225 -7.46 4.46 -27.58
N LEU A 226 -7.77 5.74 -27.47
CA LEU A 226 -9.15 6.25 -27.55
C LEU A 226 -9.80 5.88 -28.88
N GLU A 227 -9.13 6.14 -30.01
CA GLU A 227 -9.62 5.77 -31.35
C GLU A 227 -9.88 4.27 -31.45
N ALA A 228 -9.00 3.43 -30.89
CA ALA A 228 -9.18 1.99 -30.86
C ALA A 228 -10.42 1.57 -30.04
N PHE A 229 -10.64 2.16 -28.86
CA PHE A 229 -11.84 1.89 -28.07
C PHE A 229 -13.12 2.32 -28.78
N GLU A 230 -13.12 3.49 -29.42
CA GLU A 230 -14.25 3.98 -30.20
C GLU A 230 -14.56 3.06 -31.39
N GLN A 231 -13.53 2.56 -32.07
CA GLN A 231 -13.69 1.59 -33.14
C GLN A 231 -14.31 0.29 -32.63
N ILE A 232 -13.82 -0.25 -31.50
CA ILE A 232 -14.38 -1.46 -30.87
C ILE A 232 -15.86 -1.25 -30.55
N LYS A 233 -16.21 -0.09 -29.98
CA LYS A 233 -17.60 0.26 -29.66
C LYS A 233 -18.46 0.35 -30.92
N ALA A 234 -17.96 0.99 -31.98
CA ALA A 234 -18.68 1.16 -33.24
C ALA A 234 -18.92 -0.16 -33.98
N GLU A 235 -17.95 -1.09 -33.93
CA GLU A 235 -18.07 -2.41 -34.55
C GLU A 235 -19.04 -3.32 -33.78
N GLY A 236 -19.20 -3.12 -32.48
CA GLY A 236 -20.12 -3.89 -31.63
C GLY A 236 -19.78 -5.38 -31.52
N THR A 237 -18.53 -5.75 -31.83
CA THR A 237 -18.02 -7.14 -31.86
C THR A 237 -17.60 -7.64 -30.48
N VAL A 238 -17.37 -6.73 -29.53
CA VAL A 238 -16.97 -7.01 -28.15
C VAL A 238 -18.08 -6.59 -27.19
N GLN A 239 -18.50 -7.50 -26.32
CA GLN A 239 -19.45 -7.21 -25.24
C GLN A 239 -18.68 -6.85 -23.97
N GLU A 240 -18.36 -5.57 -23.83
CA GLU A 240 -17.70 -5.02 -22.64
C GLU A 240 -18.62 -3.97 -21.99
N PRO A 241 -19.30 -4.29 -20.86
CA PRO A 241 -20.24 -3.40 -20.19
C PRO A 241 -19.65 -2.04 -19.78
N TYR A 242 -18.33 -1.95 -19.60
CA TYR A 242 -17.66 -0.73 -19.17
C TYR A 242 -17.03 0.07 -20.34
N LEU A 243 -17.18 -0.37 -21.59
CA LEU A 243 -16.48 0.27 -22.72
C LEU A 243 -16.86 1.75 -22.90
N SER A 244 -18.14 2.08 -22.82
CA SER A 244 -18.61 3.47 -22.88
C SER A 244 -18.08 4.31 -21.71
N TYR A 245 -17.93 3.70 -20.52
CA TYR A 245 -17.36 4.36 -19.35
C TYR A 245 -15.86 4.62 -19.54
N ILE A 246 -15.11 3.64 -20.05
CA ILE A 246 -13.68 3.77 -20.36
C ILE A 246 -13.47 4.93 -21.34
N ILE A 247 -14.20 4.96 -22.45
CA ILE A 247 -14.14 6.05 -23.45
C ILE A 247 -14.43 7.41 -22.79
N GLY A 248 -15.51 7.50 -21.98
CA GLY A 248 -15.86 8.73 -21.27
C GLY A 248 -14.78 9.20 -20.30
N SER A 249 -14.13 8.28 -19.59
CA SER A 249 -13.04 8.61 -18.66
C SER A 249 -11.80 9.17 -19.36
N ILE A 250 -11.52 8.70 -20.59
CA ILE A 250 -10.42 9.22 -21.40
C ILE A 250 -10.74 10.64 -21.88
N TYR A 251 -11.98 10.88 -22.32
CA TYR A 251 -12.42 12.24 -22.67
C TYR A 251 -12.38 13.19 -21.47
N GLU A 252 -12.81 12.74 -20.29
CA GLU A 252 -12.76 13.53 -19.05
C GLU A 252 -11.32 13.91 -18.71
N MET A 253 -10.38 12.96 -18.80
CA MET A 253 -8.94 13.21 -18.61
C MET A 253 -8.41 14.27 -19.58
N LYS A 254 -8.68 14.13 -20.89
CA LYS A 254 -8.24 15.11 -21.90
C LYS A 254 -8.83 16.51 -21.65
N MET A 255 -10.09 16.58 -21.19
CA MET A 255 -10.72 17.83 -20.78
C MET A 255 -9.98 18.46 -19.59
N THR A 256 -9.67 17.68 -18.56
CA THR A 256 -8.94 18.15 -17.37
C THR A 256 -7.53 18.63 -17.71
N ASP A 257 -6.83 17.94 -18.62
CA ASP A 257 -5.51 18.37 -19.10
C ASP A 257 -5.58 19.72 -19.82
N ALA A 258 -6.57 19.91 -20.70
CA ALA A 258 -6.78 21.18 -21.39
C ALA A 258 -7.13 22.33 -20.41
N GLN A 259 -7.96 22.05 -19.39
CA GLN A 259 -8.26 23.01 -18.32
C GLN A 259 -7.01 23.37 -17.51
N SER A 260 -6.15 22.39 -17.21
CA SER A 260 -4.91 22.62 -16.46
C SER A 260 -3.93 23.49 -17.26
N GLN A 261 -3.78 23.22 -18.56
CA GLN A 261 -2.98 24.07 -19.46
C GLN A 261 -3.52 25.50 -19.51
N LYS A 262 -4.85 25.65 -19.58
CA LYS A 262 -5.51 26.96 -19.57
C LYS A 262 -5.17 27.74 -18.31
N THR A 263 -5.32 27.13 -17.13
CA THR A 263 -4.98 27.76 -15.84
C THR A 263 -3.51 28.16 -15.76
N ALA A 264 -2.59 27.36 -16.30
CA ALA A 264 -1.17 27.68 -16.32
C ALA A 264 -0.88 28.92 -17.20
N ILE A 265 -1.46 28.98 -18.41
CA ILE A 265 -1.28 30.12 -19.33
C ILE A 265 -1.87 31.41 -18.73
N GLU A 266 -3.05 31.34 -18.10
CA GLU A 266 -3.68 32.47 -17.42
C GLU A 266 -2.82 33.01 -16.27
N ALA A 267 -2.11 32.15 -15.54
CA ALA A 267 -1.25 32.56 -14.44
C ALA A 267 0.03 33.28 -14.90
N GLU A 268 0.58 32.90 -16.07
CA GLU A 268 1.89 33.38 -16.54
C GLU A 268 1.81 34.57 -17.50
N ALA A 269 0.78 34.64 -18.35
CA ALA A 269 0.77 35.58 -19.48
C ALA A 269 -0.63 36.00 -19.95
N ALA A 270 -1.60 36.23 -19.03
CA ALA A 270 -2.99 36.56 -19.39
C ALA A 270 -3.16 37.75 -20.38
N ASP A 271 -2.24 38.72 -20.39
CA ASP A 271 -2.31 39.92 -21.24
C ASP A 271 -1.50 39.82 -22.55
N ASP A 272 -0.87 38.67 -22.84
CA ASP A 272 -0.12 38.44 -24.08
C ASP A 272 -1.05 38.00 -25.24
N PRO A 273 -0.95 38.60 -26.45
CA PRO A 273 -1.78 38.19 -27.60
C PRO A 273 -1.59 36.74 -28.03
N THR A 274 -0.41 36.14 -27.80
CA THR A 274 -0.15 34.73 -28.10
C THR A 274 -0.88 33.83 -27.10
N ALA A 275 -0.79 34.16 -25.81
CA ALA A 275 -1.54 33.49 -24.75
C ALA A 275 -3.06 33.59 -24.99
N THR A 276 -3.56 34.75 -25.42
CA THR A 276 -4.99 34.93 -25.75
C THR A 276 -5.46 33.96 -26.85
N ALA A 277 -4.65 33.78 -27.90
CA ALA A 277 -4.98 32.84 -28.98
C ALA A 277 -4.96 31.38 -28.49
N GLN A 278 -3.97 31.00 -27.67
CA GLN A 278 -3.87 29.65 -27.09
C GLN A 278 -5.03 29.33 -26.13
N LEU A 279 -5.45 30.29 -25.30
CA LEU A 279 -6.60 30.13 -24.41
C LEU A 279 -7.90 29.89 -25.19
N ALA A 280 -8.09 30.62 -26.30
CA ALA A 280 -9.26 30.43 -27.16
C ALA A 280 -9.27 29.05 -27.85
N GLU A 281 -8.11 28.53 -28.24
CA GLU A 281 -7.99 27.16 -28.77
C GLU A 281 -8.31 26.12 -27.69
N LEU A 282 -7.78 26.28 -26.48
CA LEU A 282 -8.06 25.40 -25.35
C LEU A 282 -9.52 25.42 -24.93
N ASP A 283 -10.21 26.57 -25.01
CA ASP A 283 -11.65 26.67 -24.74
C ASP A 283 -12.48 25.80 -25.70
N VAL A 284 -12.09 25.76 -26.97
CA VAL A 284 -12.72 24.88 -27.96
C VAL A 284 -12.49 23.41 -27.60
N VAL A 285 -11.25 23.05 -27.22
CA VAL A 285 -10.91 21.68 -26.80
C VAL A 285 -11.71 21.26 -25.56
N VAL A 286 -11.77 22.10 -24.52
CA VAL A 286 -12.53 21.80 -23.30
C VAL A 286 -14.00 21.59 -23.59
N ALA A 287 -14.61 22.45 -24.41
CA ALA A 287 -16.02 22.31 -24.79
C ALA A 287 -16.28 21.01 -25.57
N GLU A 288 -15.42 20.67 -26.53
CA GLU A 288 -15.53 19.44 -27.31
C GLU A 288 -15.38 18.20 -26.44
N MET A 289 -14.38 18.16 -25.55
CA MET A 289 -14.15 17.01 -24.68
C MET A 289 -15.27 16.86 -23.64
N LEU A 290 -15.86 17.96 -23.15
CA LEU A 290 -17.01 17.91 -22.25
C LEU A 290 -18.22 17.26 -22.94
N GLU A 291 -18.53 17.66 -24.17
CA GLU A 291 -19.63 17.08 -24.95
C GLU A 291 -19.44 15.57 -25.13
N LYS A 292 -18.25 15.17 -25.59
CA LYS A 292 -17.90 13.76 -25.79
C LYS A 292 -17.90 12.94 -24.50
N THR A 293 -17.44 13.52 -23.39
CA THR A 293 -17.49 12.89 -22.05
C THR A 293 -18.93 12.62 -21.64
N LEU A 294 -19.80 13.63 -21.76
CA LEU A 294 -21.20 13.51 -21.36
C LEU A 294 -21.94 12.47 -22.21
N ASP A 295 -21.69 12.43 -23.52
CA ASP A 295 -22.30 11.45 -24.41
C ASP A 295 -21.83 10.03 -24.08
N ALA A 296 -20.53 9.82 -23.88
CA ALA A 296 -19.99 8.52 -23.49
C ALA A 296 -20.52 8.04 -22.13
N TYR A 297 -20.68 8.93 -21.14
CA TYR A 297 -21.26 8.57 -19.84
C TYR A 297 -22.77 8.32 -19.90
N ARG A 298 -23.51 9.02 -20.76
CA ARG A 298 -24.92 8.69 -21.00
C ARG A 298 -25.08 7.31 -21.62
N ASP A 299 -24.21 6.96 -22.56
CA ASP A 299 -24.16 5.62 -23.14
C ASP A 299 -23.81 4.58 -22.08
N ALA A 300 -22.80 4.84 -21.24
CA ALA A 300 -22.41 3.93 -20.15
C ALA A 300 -23.54 3.71 -19.13
N LEU A 301 -24.30 4.76 -18.80
CA LEU A 301 -25.48 4.65 -17.95
C LEU A 301 -26.59 3.83 -18.61
N ALA A 302 -26.78 3.97 -19.93
CA ALA A 302 -27.72 3.14 -20.68
C ALA A 302 -27.29 1.67 -20.72
N ASP A 303 -26.00 1.41 -20.94
CA ASP A 303 -25.38 0.06 -20.95
C ASP A 303 -25.56 -0.64 -19.59
N SER A 304 -25.55 0.12 -18.49
CA SER A 304 -25.80 -0.37 -17.13
C SER A 304 -27.30 -0.45 -16.75
N GLY A 305 -28.20 -0.36 -17.73
CA GLY A 305 -29.66 -0.37 -17.51
C GLY A 305 -30.20 0.84 -16.73
N GLY A 306 -29.47 1.94 -16.69
CA GLY A 306 -29.88 3.20 -16.04
C GLY A 306 -29.76 3.23 -14.52
N THR A 307 -28.99 2.30 -13.93
CA THR A 307 -28.95 2.11 -12.46
C THR A 307 -27.63 2.46 -11.79
N ASN A 308 -26.62 2.90 -12.55
CA ASN A 308 -25.32 3.23 -11.99
C ASN A 308 -25.29 4.66 -11.43
N ALA A 309 -25.44 4.77 -10.11
CA ALA A 309 -25.47 6.05 -9.38
C ALA A 309 -24.17 6.85 -9.49
N GLU A 310 -23.02 6.19 -9.67
CA GLU A 310 -21.73 6.87 -9.81
C GLU A 310 -21.62 7.58 -11.16
N ILE A 311 -22.03 6.91 -12.23
CA ILE A 311 -22.08 7.50 -13.58
C ILE A 311 -23.09 8.65 -13.61
N GLU A 312 -24.25 8.46 -12.99
CA GLU A 312 -25.26 9.53 -12.88
C GLU A 312 -24.72 10.76 -12.14
N ALA A 313 -24.03 10.57 -11.02
CA ALA A 313 -23.41 11.67 -10.28
C ALA A 313 -22.33 12.39 -11.10
N LYS A 314 -21.51 11.66 -11.86
CA LYS A 314 -20.53 12.25 -12.79
C LYS A 314 -21.20 13.12 -13.86
N ILE A 315 -22.27 12.64 -14.50
CA ILE A 315 -23.03 13.43 -15.48
C ILE A 315 -23.59 14.71 -14.83
N GLN A 316 -24.17 14.60 -13.63
CA GLN A 316 -24.72 15.76 -12.91
C GLN A 316 -23.63 16.78 -12.53
N THR A 317 -22.42 16.33 -12.23
CA THR A 317 -21.28 17.20 -11.89
C THR A 317 -20.77 17.96 -13.12
N LEU A 318 -20.66 17.25 -14.25
CA LEU A 318 -20.16 17.82 -15.52
C LEU A 318 -21.20 18.70 -16.23
N ALA A 319 -22.49 18.39 -16.06
CA ALA A 319 -23.61 19.15 -16.59
C ALA A 319 -24.63 19.43 -15.48
N PRO A 320 -24.33 20.36 -14.55
CA PRO A 320 -25.26 20.71 -13.49
C PRO A 320 -26.57 21.22 -14.11
N ALA A 321 -27.69 20.76 -13.57
CA ALA A 321 -29.00 21.21 -14.02
C ALA A 321 -29.05 22.74 -13.92
N LYS A 322 -29.36 23.44 -15.02
CA LYS A 322 -29.56 24.89 -14.99
C LYS A 322 -30.58 25.22 -13.91
N THR A 323 -30.19 26.09 -12.98
CA THR A 323 -31.10 26.64 -11.98
C THR A 323 -32.26 27.31 -12.71
N PRO A 324 -33.54 27.07 -12.34
CA PRO A 324 -34.66 27.77 -12.98
C PRO A 324 -34.53 29.28 -12.78
N GLY A 325 -34.01 30.00 -13.79
CA GLY A 325 -33.82 31.45 -13.73
C GLY A 325 -32.55 32.01 -14.39
N GLU A 326 -31.56 31.18 -14.73
CA GLU A 326 -30.38 31.67 -15.47
C GLU A 326 -30.63 31.69 -16.99
N ALA A 327 -30.75 32.90 -17.53
CA ALA A 327 -30.87 33.17 -18.97
C ALA A 327 -29.56 32.82 -19.72
N PRO A 328 -29.63 32.47 -21.02
CA PRO A 328 -28.50 31.96 -21.81
C PRO A 328 -27.34 32.93 -21.97
#